data_AF-A0A834WTU3-F1
#
_entry.id   AF-A0A834WTU3-F1
#
_cell.length_a   1.000
_cell.length_b   1.000
_cell.length_c   1.000
_cell.angle_alpha   90.00
_cell.angle_beta   90.00
_cell.angle_gamma   90.00
#
_symmetry.space_group_name_H-M   'P 1'
#
loop_
_entity.id
_entity.type
_entity.pdbx_description
1 polymer ?
#
loop_
_entity_poly.entity_id
_entity_poly.type
_entity_poly.pdbx_seq_one_letter_code
_entity_poly.pdbx_strand_id
1 'polypeptide(L)' 'MGFSFSTHWVCNFLVGLFFLELVEKFGVAPVYTSFGVVSLLAAAFANYFVVETKGRSLEEIERSLNTKA' A
#
# COMPACT_ATOMS: atom_id res chain seq x y z
N MET A 1 0.55 -11.72 9.62
CA MET A 1 -0.77 -11.33 9.08
C MET A 1 -1.48 -10.27 9.92
N GLY A 2 -1.60 -10.43 11.25
CA GLY A 2 -2.38 -9.50 12.10
C GLY A 2 -2.05 -8.01 11.94
N PHE A 3 -0.77 -7.65 11.90
CA PHE A 3 -0.34 -6.24 11.75
C PHE A 3 -0.73 -5.62 10.39
N SER A 4 -0.60 -6.37 9.30
CA SER A 4 -1.01 -5.90 7.97
C SER A 4 -2.52 -5.71 7.91
N PHE A 5 -3.28 -6.66 8.46
CA PHE A 5 -4.72 -6.61 8.48
C PHE A 5 -5.26 -5.47 9.36
N SER A 6 -4.68 -5.26 10.55
CA SER A 6 -5.06 -4.15 11.42
C SER A 6 -4.77 -2.80 10.77
N THR A 7 -3.59 -2.65 10.13
CA THR A 7 -3.23 -1.44 9.39
C THR A 7 -4.22 -1.16 8.27
N HIS A 8 -4.60 -2.19 7.50
CA HIS A 8 -5.59 -2.06 6.43
C HIS A 8 -6.93 -1.56 6.97
N TRP A 9 -7.44 -2.15 8.06
CA TRP A 9 -8.71 -1.72 8.66
C TRP A 9 -8.68 -0.31 9.22
N VAL A 10 -7.58 0.10 9.86
CA VAL A 10 -7.42 1.47 10.37
C VAL A 10 -7.45 2.47 9.21
N CYS A 11 -6.70 2.22 8.13
CA CYS A 11 -6.73 3.08 6.94
C CYS A 11 -8.11 3.12 6.30
N ASN A 12 -8.79 1.97 6.16
CA ASN A 12 -10.14 1.89 5.62
C ASN A 12 -11.15 2.68 6.46
N PHE A 13 -11.05 2.58 7.78
CA PHE A 13 -11.89 3.35 8.70
C PHE A 13 -11.69 4.85 8.55
N LEU A 14 -10.44 5.32 8.49
CA LEU A 14 -10.12 6.74 8.29
C LEU A 14 -10.66 7.27 6.95
N VAL A 15 -10.48 6.50 5.87
CA VAL A 15 -11.02 6.87 4.56
C VAL A 15 -12.55 6.94 4.63
N GLY A 16 -13.22 5.93 5.20
CA GLY A 16 -14.68 5.94 5.36
C GLY A 16 -15.20 7.11 6.19
N LEU A 17 -14.42 7.57 7.19
CA LEU A 17 -14.80 8.66 8.08
C LEU A 17 -14.61 10.05 7.45
N PHE A 18 -13.50 10.27 6.73
CA PHE A 18 -13.14 11.60 6.22
C PHE A 18 -13.45 11.83 4.75
N PHE A 19 -13.76 10.79 3.96
CA PHE A 19 -13.90 10.93 2.51
C PHE A 19 -14.93 11.99 2.10
N LEU A 20 -16.14 11.96 2.66
CA LEU A 20 -17.19 12.92 2.31
C LEU A 20 -16.81 14.35 2.72
N GLU A 21 -16.24 14.53 3.91
CA GLU A 21 -15.81 15.85 4.41
C GLU A 21 -14.69 16.44 3.54
N LEU A 22 -13.72 15.61 3.11
CA LEU A 22 -12.65 16.05 2.21
C LEU A 22 -13.18 16.39 0.83
N VAL A 23 -14.14 15.61 0.30
CA VAL A 23 -14.79 15.90 -0.98
C VAL A 23 -15.61 17.19 -0.90
N GLU A 24 -16.29 17.46 0.21
CA GLU A 24 -17.04 18.70 0.41
C GLU A 24 -16.11 19.92 0.46
N LYS A 25 -14.97 19.81 1.17
CA LYS A 25 -14.02 20.93 1.35
C LYS A 25 -13.14 21.20 0.14
N PHE A 26 -12.67 20.14 -0.53
CA PHE A 26 -11.67 20.25 -1.60
C PHE A 26 -12.22 19.92 -2.98
N GLY A 27 -13.39 19.28 -3.07
CA GLY A 27 -13.95 18.75 -4.30
C GLY A 27 -13.43 17.37 -4.65
N VAL A 28 -14.08 16.73 -5.64
CA VAL A 28 -13.80 15.35 -6.05
C VAL A 28 -12.41 15.21 -6.69
N ALA A 29 -12.05 16.14 -7.58
CA ALA A 29 -10.81 16.05 -8.36
C ALA A 29 -9.53 15.94 -7.51
N PRO A 30 -9.25 16.83 -6.53
CA PRO A 30 -8.03 16.72 -5.73
C PRO A 30 -8.03 15.50 -4.81
N VAL A 31 -9.18 15.08 -4.28
CA VAL A 31 -9.29 13.88 -3.44
C VAL A 31 -8.91 12.63 -4.23
N TYR A 32 -9.48 12.44 -5.41
CA TYR A 32 -9.13 11.30 -6.28
C TYR A 32 -7.70 11.38 -6.83
N THR A 33 -7.20 12.59 -7.10
CA THR A 33 -5.79 12.78 -7.50
C THR A 33 -4.85 12.32 -6.38
N SER A 34 -5.17 12.60 -5.11
CA SER A 34 -4.36 12.16 -3.98
C SER A 34 -4.29 10.63 -3.86
N PHE A 35 -5.42 9.93 -4.08
CA PHE A 35 -5.42 8.47 -4.12
C PHE A 35 -4.56 7.94 -5.27
N GLY A 36 -4.65 8.54 -6.45
CA GLY A 36 -3.81 8.18 -7.59
C GLY A 36 -2.31 8.34 -7.30
N VAL A 37 -1.91 9.45 -6.67
CA VAL A 37 -0.52 9.68 -6.24
C VAL A 37 -0.06 8.61 -5.25
N VAL A 38 -0.87 8.30 -4.23
CA VAL A 38 -0.55 7.25 -3.25
C VAL A 38 -0.43 5.88 -3.92
N SER A 39 -1.30 5.55 -4.89
CA SER A 39 -1.20 4.30 -5.65
C SER A 39 0.09 4.19 -6.46
N LEU A 40 0.54 5.28 -7.11
CA LEU A 40 1.81 5.29 -7.83
C LEU A 40 3.00 5.14 -6.89
N LEU A 41 2.98 5.79 -5.72
CA LEU A 41 4.00 5.63 -4.69
C LEU A 41 4.04 4.20 -4.16
N ALA A 42 2.87 3.57 -3.94
CA ALA A 42 2.78 2.18 -3.50
C ALA A 42 3.33 1.22 -4.57
N ALA A 43 3.05 1.46 -5.85
CA ALA A 43 3.59 0.66 -6.96
C ALA A 43 5.12 0.80 -7.05
N ALA A 44 5.65 2.01 -6.92
CA ALA A 44 7.10 2.24 -6.87
C ALA A 44 7.72 1.53 -5.67
N PHE A 45 7.14 1.68 -4.47
CA PHE A 45 7.60 0.98 -3.27
C PHE A 45 7.63 -0.54 -3.46
N ALA A 46 6.56 -1.12 -4.00
CA ALA A 46 6.49 -2.55 -4.28
C ALA A 46 7.60 -2.99 -5.24
N ASN A 47 7.85 -2.23 -6.31
CA ASN A 47 8.88 -2.57 -7.30
C ASN A 47 10.31 -2.52 -6.72
N TYR A 48 10.59 -1.63 -5.76
CA TYR A 48 11.93 -1.48 -5.19
C TYR A 48 12.18 -2.33 -3.93
N PHE A 49 11.16 -2.55 -3.10
CA PHE A 49 11.31 -3.14 -1.76
C PHE A 49 10.68 -4.53 -1.60
N VAL A 50 9.76 -4.92 -2.48
CA VAL A 50 9.08 -6.21 -2.39
C VAL A 50 9.70 -7.18 -3.39
N VAL A 51 10.15 -8.33 -2.89
CA VAL A 51 10.66 -9.41 -3.75
C VAL A 51 9.51 -10.07 -4.49
N GLU A 52 9.72 -10.41 -5.75
CA GLU A 52 8.76 -11.23 -6.50
C GLU A 52 8.62 -12.59 -5.82
N THR A 53 7.38 -12.99 -5.53
CA THR A 53 7.05 -14.23 -4.83
C THR A 53 6.39 -15.26 -5.75
N LYS A 54 5.91 -14.83 -6.92
CA LYS A 54 5.21 -15.69 -7.88
C LYS A 54 6.17 -16.72 -8.48
N GLY A 55 5.82 -17.99 -8.33
CA GLY A 55 6.56 -19.11 -8.94
C GLY A 55 7.93 -19.38 -8.31
N ARG A 56 8.21 -18.80 -7.13
CA ARG A 56 9.43 -19.07 -6.36
C ARG A 56 9.15 -19.98 -5.16
N SER A 57 10.12 -20.80 -4.80
CA SER A 57 10.04 -21.56 -3.54
C SER A 57 10.26 -20.65 -2.33
N LEU A 58 9.85 -21.09 -1.14
CA LEU A 58 10.09 -20.34 0.10
C LEU A 58 11.59 -20.13 0.36
N GLU A 59 12.44 -21.12 0.04
CA GLU A 59 13.90 -21.02 0.17
C GLU A 59 14.50 -19.98 -0.78
N GLU A 60 14.00 -19.89 -2.02
CA GLU A 60 14.41 -18.85 -2.98
C GLU A 60 14.00 -17.45 -2.51
N ILE A 61 12.81 -17.32 -1.90
CA ILE A 61 12.32 -16.07 -1.32
C ILE A 61 13.21 -15.68 -0.13
N GLU A 62 13.48 -16.60 0.80
CA GLU A 62 14.35 -16.36 1.96
C GLU A 62 15.77 -15.94 1.54
N ARG A 63 16.36 -16.59 0.54
CA ARG A 63 17.68 -16.21 0.00
C ARG A 63 17.65 -14.81 -0.62
N SER A 64 16.58 -14.45 -1.34
CA SER A 64 16.43 -13.11 -1.93
C SER A 64 16.26 -12.02 -0.86
N LEU A 65 15.65 -12.35 0.28
CA LEU A 65 15.53 -11.46 1.43
C LEU A 65 16.85 -11.35 2.22
N ASN A 66 17.66 -12.41 2.26
CA ASN A 66 18.94 -12.49 2.98
C ASN A 66 20.18 -12.08 2.15
N THR A 67 20.04 -11.30 1.07
CA THR A 67 21.16 -10.82 0.23
C THR A 67 22.06 -9.76 0.93
N LYS A 68 22.19 -9.83 2.26
CA LYS A 68 23.15 -9.08 3.10
C LYS A 68 23.84 -9.97 4.15
N ALA A 69 24.23 -11.19 3.78
CA ALA A 69 25.23 -11.98 4.51
C ALA A 69 26.40 -12.32 3.58
#